data_AF-A0A523XSA3-F1
#
_entry.id   AF-A0A523XSA3-F1
#
_cell.length_a   1.000
_cell.length_b   1.000
_cell.length_c   1.000
_cell.angle_alpha   90.00
_cell.angle_beta   90.00
_cell.angle_gamma   90.00
#
_symmetry.space_group_name_H-M   'P 1'
#
loop_
_entity.id
_entity.type
_entity.pdbx_description
1 polymer ?
#
loop_
_entity_poly.entity_id
_entity_poly.type
_entity_poly.pdbx_seq_one_letter_code
_entity_poly.pdbx_strand_id
1 'polypeptide(L)'
;MKPVGMVLVHHAGGQKMTNVYLVNLYLPMDVAFSQLRVTEGELAGGVDVLVGMDVIGAGDFAVSNLKGKTVFTFRIPSCERIDFLPRKRGAKAPQKVSASKVGRNDPCPCGSGKKYKKCCGK
;
A
#
# COMPACT_ATOMS: atom_id res chain seq x y z
N MET A 1 25.20 -5.87 15.86
CA MET A 1 24.78 -4.46 16.07
C MET A 1 24.35 -4.28 17.52
N LYS A 2 24.41 -3.07 18.08
CA LYS A 2 23.91 -2.80 19.44
C LYS A 2 22.48 -2.24 19.35
N PRO A 3 21.53 -2.72 20.16
CA PRO A 3 20.19 -2.18 20.18
C PRO A 3 20.21 -0.76 20.77
N VAL A 4 19.36 0.11 20.23
CA VAL A 4 19.15 1.48 20.72
C VAL A 4 17.96 1.59 21.67
N GLY A 5 17.14 0.54 21.75
CA GLY A 5 15.99 0.47 22.66
C GLY A 5 15.16 -0.78 22.43
N MET A 6 14.01 -0.86 23.09
CA MET A 6 12.99 -1.88 22.88
C MET A 6 11.63 -1.24 22.62
N VAL A 7 10.81 -1.87 21.79
CA VAL A 7 9.46 -1.42 21.49
C VAL A 7 8.50 -2.61 21.46
N LEU A 8 7.25 -2.36 21.86
CA LEU A 8 6.18 -3.34 21.73
C LEU A 8 5.71 -3.37 20.27
N VAL A 9 5.97 -4.47 19.57
CA VAL A 9 5.52 -4.68 18.20
C VAL A 9 4.23 -5.48 18.21
N HIS A 10 3.27 -5.01 17.42
CA HIS A 10 1.99 -5.68 17.19
C HIS A 10 2.09 -6.42 15.86
N HIS A 11 2.18 -7.74 15.90
CA HIS A 11 2.17 -8.60 14.73
C HIS A 11 0.87 -9.41 14.69
N ALA A 12 0.56 -10.04 13.55
CA ALA A 12 -0.66 -10.84 13.40
C ALA A 12 -0.80 -11.95 14.47
N GLY A 13 0.32 -12.46 14.99
CA GLY A 13 0.37 -13.46 16.06
C GLY A 13 0.35 -12.93 17.50
N GLY A 14 0.11 -11.63 17.74
CA GLY A 14 0.11 -11.04 19.09
C GLY A 14 1.06 -9.84 19.27
N GLN A 15 1.41 -9.55 20.53
CA GLN A 15 2.28 -8.44 20.90
C GLN A 15 3.58 -8.99 21.49
N LYS A 16 4.74 -8.50 21.03
CA LYS A 16 6.06 -8.92 21.51
C LYS A 16 6.95 -7.69 21.72
N MET A 17 7.67 -7.67 22.84
CA MET A 17 8.74 -6.70 23.05
C MET A 17 9.95 -7.10 22.22
N THR A 18 10.39 -6.23 21.33
CA THR A 18 11.49 -6.50 20.40
C THR A 18 12.53 -5.40 20.45
N ASN A 19 13.79 -5.78 20.26
CA ASN A 19 14.87 -4.82 20.15
C ASN A 19 14.72 -3.93 18.91
N VAL A 20 15.12 -2.68 19.06
CA VAL A 20 15.19 -1.68 17.99
C VAL A 20 16.65 -1.38 17.69
N TYR A 21 16.98 -1.30 16.41
CA TYR A 21 18.30 -0.97 15.89
C TYR A 21 18.22 0.26 15.01
N LEU A 22 19.33 1.00 14.90
CA LEU A 22 19.50 2.01 13.87
C LEU A 22 20.33 1.42 12.73
N VAL A 23 19.75 1.43 11.53
CA VAL A 23 20.37 0.87 10.33
C VAL A 23 20.38 1.92 9.23
N ASN A 24 21.45 1.95 8.45
CA ASN A 24 21.47 2.70 7.19
C ASN A 24 21.14 1.73 6.05
N LEU A 25 20.13 2.06 5.26
CA LEU A 25 19.72 1.30 4.08
C LEU A 25 20.20 2.03 2.83
N TYR A 26 21.11 1.41 2.09
CA TYR A 26 21.61 1.91 0.82
C TYR A 26 20.93 1.13 -0.32
N LEU A 27 20.25 1.86 -1.19
CA LEU A 27 19.68 1.34 -2.42
C LEU A 27 20.56 1.80 -3.60
N PRO A 28 20.48 1.11 -4.76
CA PRO A 28 21.11 1.58 -5.98
C PRO A 28 20.65 2.99 -6.38
N MET A 29 21.42 3.67 -7.24
CA MET A 29 21.13 5.04 -7.73
C MET A 29 21.19 6.13 -6.65
N ASP A 30 22.15 6.01 -5.72
CA ASP A 30 22.43 7.00 -4.68
C ASP A 30 21.25 7.30 -3.73
N VAL A 31 20.28 6.39 -3.65
CA VAL A 31 19.19 6.48 -2.68
C VAL A 31 19.65 5.83 -1.37
N ALA A 32 19.69 6.61 -0.30
CA ALA A 32 20.06 6.13 1.02
C ALA A 32 19.09 6.63 2.09
N PHE A 33 18.80 5.75 3.05
CA PHE A 33 18.05 6.07 4.26
C PHE A 33 18.98 5.89 5.45
N SER A 34 19.22 6.98 6.17
CA SER A 34 20.10 6.98 7.34
C SER A 34 19.29 6.87 8.62
N GLN A 35 19.82 6.14 9.61
CA GLN A 35 19.24 6.02 10.94
C GLN A 35 17.79 5.49 10.96
N LEU A 36 17.46 4.54 10.07
CA LEU A 36 16.17 3.85 10.12
C LEU A 36 16.06 3.02 11.40
N ARG A 37 14.93 3.16 12.10
CA ARG A 37 14.61 2.34 13.27
C ARG A 37 14.03 1.02 12.80
N VAL A 38 14.80 -0.05 12.95
CA VAL A 38 14.39 -1.40 12.54
C VAL A 38 14.17 -2.26 13.77
N THR A 39 13.04 -2.97 13.82
CA THR A 39 12.73 -3.93 14.88
C THR A 39 13.18 -5.33 14.51
N GLU A 40 13.75 -6.06 15.47
CA GLU A 40 13.92 -7.52 15.33
C GLU A 40 12.56 -8.21 15.19
N GLY A 41 12.46 -9.18 14.29
CA GLY A 41 11.23 -9.95 14.08
C GLY A 41 11.52 -11.32 13.49
N GLU A 42 10.71 -12.30 13.86
CA GLU A 42 10.69 -13.61 13.21
C GLU A 42 9.73 -13.53 12.02
N LEU A 43 10.27 -13.51 10.80
CA LEU A 43 9.51 -13.42 9.57
C LEU A 43 9.30 -14.82 8.98
N ALA A 44 8.07 -15.13 8.58
CA ALA A 44 7.74 -16.42 7.98
C ALA A 44 8.25 -16.51 6.52
N GLY A 45 8.54 -17.73 6.06
CA GLY A 45 8.76 -18.01 4.64
C GLY A 45 10.13 -17.61 4.08
N GLY A 46 11.17 -17.55 4.92
CA GLY A 46 12.53 -17.25 4.47
C GLY A 46 12.74 -15.79 4.06
N VAL A 47 11.97 -14.87 4.65
CA VAL A 47 12.11 -13.44 4.42
C VAL A 47 13.19 -12.89 5.33
N ASP A 48 14.21 -12.27 4.73
CA ASP A 48 15.32 -11.68 5.48
C ASP A 48 14.96 -10.32 6.08
N VAL A 49 14.23 -9.50 5.32
CA VAL A 49 13.91 -8.10 5.67
C VAL A 49 12.48 -7.78 5.24
N LEU A 50 11.74 -7.15 6.16
CA LEU A 50 10.44 -6.54 5.87
C LEU A 50 10.61 -5.02 5.78
N VAL A 51 10.36 -4.45 4.61
CA VAL A 51 10.42 -3.00 4.38
C VAL A 51 9.03 -2.41 4.53
N GLY A 52 8.88 -1.47 5.46
CA GLY A 52 7.60 -0.88 5.83
C GLY A 52 7.31 0.46 5.13
N MET A 53 6.21 1.09 5.55
CA MET A 53 5.70 2.39 5.09
C MET A 53 6.66 3.55 5.34
N ASP A 54 7.53 3.43 6.34
CA ASP A 54 8.60 4.36 6.66
C ASP A 54 9.62 4.52 5.52
N VAL A 55 9.89 3.44 4.78
CA VAL A 55 10.73 3.46 3.60
C VAL A 55 9.88 3.63 2.34
N ILE A 56 8.88 2.77 2.11
CA ILE A 56 8.09 2.78 0.86
C ILE A 56 7.27 4.06 0.65
N GLY A 57 6.93 4.78 1.73
CA GLY A 57 6.18 6.03 1.67
C GLY A 57 7.05 7.28 1.47
N ALA A 58 8.37 7.15 1.55
CA ALA A 58 9.29 8.30 1.41
C ALA A 58 9.45 8.79 -0.04
N GLY A 59 9.01 8.00 -1.03
CA GLY A 59 9.12 8.32 -2.44
C GLY A 59 8.31 7.39 -3.32
N ASP A 60 8.68 7.30 -4.59
CA ASP A 60 7.98 6.44 -5.53
C ASP A 60 8.58 5.03 -5.50
N PHE A 61 7.84 4.09 -4.93
CA PHE A 61 8.17 2.67 -4.91
C PHE A 61 7.33 1.91 -5.95
N ALA A 62 7.98 1.19 -6.84
CA ALA A 62 7.32 0.39 -7.87
C ALA A 62 7.87 -1.02 -7.91
N VAL A 63 6.97 -2.00 -7.98
CA VAL A 63 7.31 -3.43 -8.16
C VAL A 63 6.88 -3.85 -9.55
N SER A 64 7.79 -4.47 -10.29
CA SER A 64 7.54 -5.04 -11.61
C SER A 64 7.91 -6.51 -11.63
N ASN A 65 7.10 -7.33 -12.29
CA ASN A 65 7.45 -8.72 -12.58
C ASN A 65 7.54 -8.92 -14.08
N LEU A 66 8.67 -9.45 -14.56
CA LEU A 66 8.87 -9.80 -15.95
C LEU A 66 9.39 -11.23 -16.05
N LYS A 67 8.63 -12.11 -16.69
CA LYS A 67 8.99 -13.53 -16.87
C LYS A 67 9.36 -14.22 -15.55
N GLY A 68 8.61 -13.94 -14.48
CA GLY A 68 8.87 -14.51 -13.15
C GLY A 68 9.98 -13.80 -12.36
N LYS A 69 10.71 -12.85 -12.96
CA LYS A 69 11.69 -12.03 -12.24
C LYS A 69 11.00 -10.80 -11.65
N THR A 70 10.87 -10.77 -10.33
CA THR A 70 10.39 -9.60 -9.60
C THR A 70 11.56 -8.64 -9.34
N VAL A 71 11.38 -7.38 -9.72
CA VAL A 71 12.30 -6.28 -9.43
C VAL A 71 11.51 -5.13 -8.84
N PHE A 72 12.16 -4.29 -8.04
CA PHE A 72 11.58 -3.03 -7.60
C PHE A 72 12.49 -1.87 -7.97
N THR A 73 11.89 -0.70 -8.10
CA THR A 73 12.59 0.58 -8.31
C THR A 73 12.12 1.57 -7.27
N PHE A 74 13.03 2.43 -6.84
CA PHE A 74 12.77 3.47 -5.86
C PHE A 74 13.23 4.82 -6.40
N ARG A 75 12.43 5.87 -6.22
CA ARG A 75 12.81 7.25 -6.56
C ARG A 75 12.52 8.20 -5.41
N ILE A 76 13.48 9.06 -5.07
CA ILE A 76 13.32 10.18 -4.15
C ILE A 76 13.95 11.43 -4.79
N PRO A 77 13.30 12.60 -4.73
CA PRO A 77 11.94 12.84 -4.23
C PRO A 77 10.85 12.24 -5.14
N SER A 78 9.65 12.03 -4.59
CA SER A 78 8.48 11.62 -5.38
C SER A 78 8.20 12.63 -6.50
N CYS A 79 7.79 12.15 -7.66
CA CYS A 79 7.60 12.97 -8.85
C CYS A 79 6.17 12.94 -9.42
N GLU A 80 5.17 12.65 -8.57
CA GLU A 80 3.73 12.52 -8.89
C GLU A 80 3.30 11.08 -9.22
N ARG A 81 2.13 10.90 -9.86
CA ARG A 81 1.52 9.60 -10.15
C ARG A 81 2.29 8.89 -11.26
N ILE A 82 2.91 7.75 -10.92
CA ILE A 82 3.45 6.82 -11.92
C ILE A 82 2.30 5.99 -12.50
N ASP A 83 1.99 6.20 -13.78
CA ASP A 83 1.07 5.36 -14.54
C ASP A 83 1.88 4.42 -15.45
N PHE A 84 1.79 3.11 -15.20
CA PHE A 84 2.46 2.08 -16.01
C PHE A 84 1.69 1.74 -17.28
N LEU A 85 0.43 2.20 -17.41
CA LEU A 85 -0.30 2.04 -18.64
C LEU A 85 0.20 3.09 -19.65
N PRO A 86 0.43 2.71 -20.92
CA PRO A 86 0.55 3.72 -21.95
C PRO A 86 -0.73 4.55 -21.91
N ARG A 87 -0.61 5.86 -21.69
CA ARG A 87 -1.73 6.80 -21.74
C ARG A 87 -2.50 6.51 -23.04
N LYS A 88 -3.64 5.82 -22.95
CA LYS A 88 -4.58 5.77 -24.06
C LYS A 88 -5.01 7.21 -24.26
N ARG A 89 -4.46 7.88 -25.28
CA ARG A 89 -4.95 9.18 -25.72
C ARG A 89 -6.45 9.01 -25.96
N GLY A 90 -7.28 9.64 -25.13
CA GLY A 90 -8.74 9.55 -25.22
C GLY A 90 -9.46 8.60 -24.26
N ALA A 91 -8.77 7.93 -23.32
CA ALA A 91 -9.48 7.32 -22.19
C ALA A 91 -10.02 8.45 -21.30
N LYS A 92 -11.32 8.77 -21.46
CA LYS A 92 -12.03 9.66 -20.54
C LYS A 92 -11.78 9.14 -19.12
N ALA A 93 -11.42 10.04 -18.19
CA ALA A 93 -11.40 9.73 -16.77
C ALA A 93 -12.68 8.97 -16.42
N PRO A 94 -12.66 7.97 -15.51
CA PRO A 94 -13.88 7.29 -15.09
C PRO A 94 -14.88 8.37 -14.70
N GLN A 95 -15.89 8.55 -15.54
CA GLN A 95 -16.92 9.54 -15.32
C GLN A 95 -17.48 9.15 -13.96
N LYS A 96 -17.42 10.05 -12.97
CA LYS A 96 -18.15 9.84 -11.72
C LYS A 96 -19.55 9.45 -12.18
N VAL A 97 -19.91 8.18 -11.99
CA VAL A 97 -21.26 7.73 -12.25
C VAL A 97 -22.04 8.56 -11.26
N SER A 98 -22.66 9.65 -11.73
CA SER A 98 -23.61 10.39 -10.93
C SER A 98 -24.59 9.29 -10.54
N ALA A 99 -24.58 8.88 -9.27
CA ALA A 99 -25.57 7.96 -8.77
C ALA A 99 -26.89 8.62 -9.15
N SER A 100 -27.53 8.10 -10.20
CA SER A 100 -28.84 8.58 -10.64
C SER A 100 -29.66 8.56 -9.37
N LYS A 101 -30.17 9.72 -8.93
CA LYS A 101 -30.95 9.83 -7.69
C LYS A 101 -32.05 8.78 -7.79
N VAL A 102 -31.86 7.65 -7.10
CA VAL A 102 -32.76 6.52 -7.26
C VAL A 102 -34.06 6.93 -6.60
N GLY A 103 -35.14 6.95 -7.38
CA GLY A 103 -36.43 7.39 -6.90
C GLY A 103 -36.89 6.48 -5.78
N ARG A 104 -37.56 7.04 -4.76
CA ARG A 104 -38.04 6.30 -3.59
C ARG A 104 -38.91 5.09 -3.97
N ASN A 105 -39.57 5.12 -5.14
CA ASN A 105 -40.40 4.04 -5.66
C ASN A 105 -39.73 3.15 -6.73
N ASP A 106 -38.51 3.46 -7.17
CA ASP A 106 -37.79 2.73 -8.23
C ASP A 106 -37.29 1.37 -7.74
N PRO A 107 -37.01 0.41 -8.64
CA PRO A 107 -36.36 -0.85 -8.29
C PRO A 107 -35.04 -0.61 -7.55
N CYS A 108 -34.81 -1.38 -6.48
CA CYS A 108 -33.64 -1.18 -5.65
C CYS A 108 -32.37 -1.67 -6.38
N PRO A 109 -31.30 -0.86 -6.43
CA PRO A 109 -30.08 -1.18 -7.19
C PRO A 109 -29.28 -2.36 -6.60
N CYS A 110 -29.64 -2.86 -5.42
CA CYS A 110 -29.05 -4.07 -4.82
C CYS A 110 -29.54 -5.39 -5.45
N GLY A 111 -30.44 -5.34 -6.45
CA GLY A 111 -30.92 -6.51 -7.17
C GLY A 111 -32.00 -7.32 -6.44
N SER A 112 -32.55 -6.82 -5.33
CA SER A 112 -33.56 -7.53 -4.54
C SER A 112 -34.96 -7.59 -5.18
N GLY A 113 -35.17 -6.90 -6.30
CA GLY A 113 -36.49 -6.77 -6.97
C GLY A 113 -37.50 -5.89 -6.22
N LYS A 114 -37.18 -5.39 -5.01
CA LYS A 114 -38.05 -4.54 -4.20
C LYS A 114 -37.90 -3.06 -4.56
N LYS A 115 -38.91 -2.23 -4.27
CA LYS A 115 -38.80 -0.75 -4.38
C LYS A 115 -37.77 -0.21 -3.39
N TYR A 116 -36.99 0.82 -3.76
CA TYR A 116 -35.89 1.37 -2.96
C TYR A 116 -36.30 1.69 -1.51
N LYS A 117 -37.44 2.36 -1.29
CA LYS A 117 -37.98 2.67 0.05
C LYS A 117 -38.31 1.48 0.94
N LYS A 118 -38.41 0.29 0.36
CA LYS A 118 -38.70 -0.96 1.09
C LYS A 118 -37.45 -1.83 1.24
N CYS A 119 -36.29 -1.37 0.78
CA CYS A 119 -35.02 -2.08 0.81
C CYS A 119 -33.91 -1.15 1.31
N CYS A 120 -32.95 -0.76 0.48
CA CYS A 120 -31.79 0.05 0.89
C CYS A 120 -32.13 1.51 1.27
N GLY A 121 -33.32 2.01 0.92
CA GLY A 121 -33.79 3.36 1.24
C GLY A 121 -34.75 3.43 2.43
N LYS A 122 -34.64 2.49 3.38
CA LYS A 122 -35.32 2.58 4.68
C LYS A 122 -34.64 3.59 5.57
#